data_AF-A0A7Z9LR49-F1
#
_entry.id   AF-A0A7Z9LR49-F1
#
_cell.length_a   1.000
_cell.length_b   1.000
_cell.length_c   1.000
_cell.angle_alpha   90.00
_cell.angle_beta   90.00
_cell.angle_gamma   90.00
#
_symmetry.space_group_name_H-M   'P 1'
#
loop_
_entity.id
_entity.type
_entity.pdbx_description
1 polymer ?
#
loop_
_entity_poly.entity_id
_entity_poly.type
_entity_poly.pdbx_seq_one_letter_code
_entity_poly.pdbx_strand_id
1 'polypeptide(L)'
;MGGGSDNIASGNNSVVGGGEVVEANGLRSVVGGGFFNVADGESSTLSGGSSNYAGSDHATISGGSFNLVSGVYSVISGGFGNVVYDNYGTIGGGWENEAGDNDGSTTIFTYATVGVGFTNTARGKYAVVGGGDRGCLRSEWKDYIHWTF
;
A
#
# COMPACT_ATOMS: atom_id res chain seq x y z
N MET A 1 13.17 19.78 -1.24
CA MET A 1 13.88 18.50 -1.03
C MET A 1 14.84 18.67 0.14
N GLY A 2 14.91 17.72 1.08
CA GLY A 2 15.67 17.86 2.34
C GLY A 2 17.12 17.34 2.36
N GLY A 3 17.59 16.61 1.34
CA GLY A 3 19.00 16.18 1.19
C GLY A 3 19.16 14.76 0.62
N GLY A 4 20.40 14.27 0.44
CA GLY A 4 20.71 12.92 -0.07
C GLY A 4 21.07 12.86 -1.57
N SER A 5 21.02 11.67 -2.18
CA SER A 5 21.42 11.41 -3.58
C SER A 5 20.28 10.90 -4.44
N ASP A 6 20.25 11.33 -5.71
CA ASP A 6 19.34 10.81 -6.74
C ASP A 6 17.84 10.90 -6.40
N ASN A 7 17.45 11.92 -5.64
CA ASN A 7 16.05 12.18 -5.31
C ASN A 7 15.37 13.04 -6.38
N ILE A 8 14.11 12.71 -6.69
CA ILE A 8 13.29 13.39 -7.68
C ILE A 8 12.00 13.89 -7.01
N ALA A 9 11.71 15.19 -7.12
CA ALA A 9 10.43 15.78 -6.72
C ALA A 9 9.83 16.50 -7.93
N SER A 10 9.19 15.72 -8.81
CA SER A 10 8.71 16.20 -10.12
C SER A 10 7.24 16.63 -10.10
N GLY A 11 6.45 16.12 -9.16
CA GLY A 11 5.06 16.51 -8.97
C GLY A 11 4.93 17.96 -8.50
N ASN A 12 3.91 18.67 -8.98
CA ASN A 12 3.63 20.02 -8.51
C ASN A 12 3.31 19.98 -7.00
N ASN A 13 3.90 20.88 -6.20
CA ASN A 13 3.80 20.85 -4.73
C ASN A 13 4.24 19.52 -4.05
N SER A 14 5.05 18.69 -4.73
CA SER A 14 5.58 17.47 -4.12
C SER A 14 6.68 17.75 -3.09
N VAL A 15 6.88 16.81 -2.16
CA VAL A 15 7.88 16.90 -1.10
C VAL A 15 8.68 15.60 -1.01
N VAL A 16 10.01 15.74 -1.03
CA VAL A 16 10.95 14.68 -0.61
C VAL A 16 11.72 15.17 0.61
N GLY A 17 11.57 14.49 1.75
CA GLY A 17 12.25 14.83 3.01
C GLY A 17 13.75 14.51 3.02
N GLY A 18 14.20 13.56 2.20
CA GLY A 18 15.60 13.23 1.97
C GLY A 18 15.80 11.75 1.63
N GLY A 19 17.03 11.26 1.53
CA GLY A 19 17.32 9.83 1.30
C GLY A 19 18.07 9.55 0.01
N GLU A 20 17.96 8.34 -0.50
CA GLU A 20 18.63 7.88 -1.71
C GLU A 20 17.63 7.25 -2.68
N VAL A 21 17.58 7.76 -3.92
CA VAL A 21 16.67 7.29 -4.98
C VAL A 21 15.19 7.38 -4.55
N VAL A 22 14.78 8.54 -4.04
CA VAL A 22 13.39 8.78 -3.64
C VAL A 22 12.68 9.65 -4.67
N GLU A 23 11.52 9.21 -5.15
CA GLU A 23 10.73 9.89 -6.18
C GLU A 23 9.34 10.30 -5.66
N ALA A 24 9.02 11.58 -5.75
CA ALA A 24 7.70 12.15 -5.50
C ALA A 24 7.19 12.78 -6.81
N ASN A 25 6.46 11.99 -7.60
CA ASN A 25 6.06 12.33 -8.96
C ASN A 25 4.60 12.84 -9.03
N GLY A 26 3.73 12.41 -8.11
CA GLY A 26 2.34 12.84 -8.08
C GLY A 26 2.15 14.30 -7.63
N LEU A 27 1.10 14.96 -8.11
CA LEU A 27 0.67 16.28 -7.62
C LEU A 27 0.44 16.20 -6.11
N ARG A 28 1.07 17.09 -5.31
CA ARG A 28 0.98 17.10 -3.83
C ARG A 28 1.43 15.80 -3.15
N SER A 29 2.20 14.96 -3.84
CA SER A 29 2.75 13.74 -3.25
C SER A 29 3.82 14.05 -2.19
N VAL A 30 3.91 13.20 -1.18
CA VAL A 30 4.89 13.37 -0.09
C VAL A 30 5.64 12.07 0.12
N VAL A 31 6.98 12.14 0.08
CA VAL A 31 7.85 11.08 0.58
C VAL A 31 8.72 11.62 1.71
N GLY A 32 8.53 11.10 2.92
CA GLY A 32 9.29 11.53 4.10
C GLY A 32 10.78 11.24 3.99
N GLY A 33 11.15 10.19 3.26
CA GLY A 33 12.51 9.89 2.82
C GLY A 33 12.80 8.40 2.70
N GLY A 34 14.05 7.98 2.90
CA GLY A 34 14.44 6.56 2.92
C GLY A 34 15.23 6.14 1.68
N PHE A 35 15.05 4.88 1.24
CA PHE A 35 15.76 4.32 0.09
C PHE A 35 14.76 3.79 -0.94
N PHE A 36 14.88 4.20 -2.20
CA PHE A 36 14.09 3.64 -3.30
C PHE A 36 12.56 3.72 -3.09
N ASN A 37 12.03 4.87 -2.69
CA ASN A 37 10.58 5.03 -2.47
C ASN A 37 9.97 5.88 -3.59
N VAL A 38 8.83 5.47 -4.14
CA VAL A 38 8.22 6.14 -5.31
C VAL A 38 6.74 6.42 -5.06
N ALA A 39 6.36 7.70 -5.11
CA ALA A 39 5.00 8.19 -4.92
C ALA A 39 4.49 8.86 -6.22
N ASP A 40 3.79 8.09 -7.06
CA ASP A 40 3.29 8.53 -8.37
C ASP A 40 1.87 9.09 -8.31
N GLY A 41 1.05 8.64 -7.36
CA GLY A 41 -0.35 9.06 -7.25
C GLY A 41 -0.53 10.51 -6.77
N GLU A 42 -1.60 11.18 -7.21
CA GLU A 42 -1.97 12.49 -6.67
C GLU A 42 -2.25 12.40 -5.17
N SER A 43 -1.67 13.32 -4.40
CA SER A 43 -1.78 13.38 -2.94
C SER A 43 -1.40 12.06 -2.24
N SER A 44 -0.58 11.22 -2.89
CA SER A 44 -0.05 9.99 -2.29
C SER A 44 0.98 10.33 -1.21
N THR A 45 1.09 9.46 -0.20
CA THR A 45 1.98 9.67 0.94
C THR A 45 2.77 8.42 1.26
N LEU A 46 4.09 8.54 1.28
CA LEU A 46 5.03 7.56 1.80
C LEU A 46 5.77 8.19 2.99
N SER A 47 5.56 7.74 4.23
CA SER A 47 6.28 8.37 5.36
C SER A 47 7.78 8.03 5.39
N GLY A 48 8.20 6.94 4.74
CA GLY A 48 9.60 6.56 4.59
C GLY A 48 9.77 5.06 4.32
N GLY A 49 10.94 4.50 4.68
CA GLY A 49 11.23 3.07 4.54
C GLY A 49 12.09 2.74 3.32
N SER A 50 11.93 1.52 2.78
CA SER A 50 12.73 1.03 1.65
C SER A 50 11.87 0.40 0.56
N SER A 51 12.02 0.80 -0.70
CA SER A 51 11.39 0.08 -1.82
C SER A 51 9.86 0.05 -1.76
N ASN A 52 9.23 1.11 -1.26
CA ASN A 52 7.77 1.25 -1.25
C ASN A 52 7.27 2.00 -2.49
N TYR A 53 6.13 1.59 -3.03
CA TYR A 53 5.50 2.20 -4.21
C TYR A 53 4.04 2.56 -3.96
N ALA A 54 3.71 3.86 -4.04
CA ALA A 54 2.34 4.37 -4.01
C ALA A 54 1.95 4.89 -5.40
N GLY A 55 1.32 4.02 -6.20
CA GLY A 55 1.05 4.26 -7.62
C GLY A 55 -0.26 4.98 -7.94
N SER A 56 -1.12 5.18 -6.94
CA SER A 56 -2.49 5.66 -7.16
C SER A 56 -2.87 6.83 -6.27
N ASP A 57 -3.88 7.57 -6.69
CA ASP A 57 -4.30 8.78 -6.00
C ASP A 57 -4.75 8.47 -4.57
N HIS A 58 -4.30 9.30 -3.65
CA HIS A 58 -4.53 9.17 -2.20
C HIS A 58 -4.00 7.86 -1.59
N ALA A 59 -3.13 7.12 -2.28
CA ALA A 59 -2.46 5.95 -1.73
C ALA A 59 -1.54 6.34 -0.57
N THR A 60 -1.58 5.57 0.52
CA THR A 60 -0.76 5.84 1.70
C THR A 60 0.03 4.61 2.13
N ILE A 61 1.34 4.75 2.31
CA ILE A 61 2.20 3.77 2.97
C ILE A 61 2.95 4.46 4.11
N SER A 62 2.69 4.04 5.36
CA SER A 62 3.31 4.71 6.52
C SER A 62 4.76 4.29 6.79
N GLY A 63 5.28 3.30 6.07
CA GLY A 63 6.68 2.85 6.18
C GLY A 63 6.87 1.38 5.83
N GLY A 64 7.97 0.79 6.30
CA GLY A 64 8.30 -0.61 6.02
C GLY A 64 9.09 -0.78 4.73
N SER A 65 9.06 -2.01 4.17
CA SER A 65 9.80 -2.32 2.94
C SER A 65 9.00 -3.12 1.93
N PHE A 66 9.24 -2.87 0.63
CA PHE A 66 8.62 -3.62 -0.47
C PHE A 66 7.08 -3.61 -0.46
N ASN A 67 6.46 -2.54 0.05
CA ASN A 67 5.01 -2.42 0.03
C ASN A 67 4.53 -1.71 -1.25
N LEU A 68 3.39 -2.14 -1.77
CA LEU A 68 2.81 -1.66 -3.04
C LEU A 68 1.34 -1.29 -2.86
N VAL A 69 0.97 -0.06 -3.24
CA VAL A 69 -0.44 0.37 -3.31
C VAL A 69 -0.76 0.86 -4.72
N SER A 70 -1.67 0.15 -5.39
CA SER A 70 -2.21 0.46 -6.72
C SER A 70 -3.71 0.78 -6.73
N GLY A 71 -4.34 0.75 -5.55
CA GLY A 71 -5.73 1.17 -5.38
C GLY A 71 -5.82 2.64 -4.97
N VAL A 72 -6.83 3.35 -5.48
CA VAL A 72 -7.16 4.72 -5.05
C VAL A 72 -7.69 4.68 -3.61
N TYR A 73 -7.28 5.66 -2.79
CA TYR A 73 -7.63 5.74 -1.35
C TYR A 73 -7.22 4.51 -0.52
N SER A 74 -6.28 3.71 -1.01
CA SER A 74 -5.83 2.49 -0.35
C SER A 74 -4.67 2.75 0.59
N VAL A 75 -4.53 1.89 1.61
CA VAL A 75 -3.59 2.12 2.72
C VAL A 75 -2.82 0.85 3.08
N ILE A 76 -1.50 1.01 3.27
CA ILE A 76 -0.65 0.05 3.99
C ILE A 76 -0.02 0.76 5.18
N SER A 77 -0.29 0.30 6.39
CA SER A 77 0.27 0.95 7.60
C SER A 77 1.76 0.62 7.83
N GLY A 78 2.30 -0.37 7.14
CA GLY A 78 3.73 -0.72 7.15
C GLY A 78 3.97 -2.21 6.93
N GLY A 79 5.14 -2.70 7.32
CA GLY A 79 5.49 -4.12 7.20
C GLY A 79 6.38 -4.43 5.99
N PHE A 80 6.41 -5.70 5.57
CA PHE A 80 7.24 -6.18 4.48
C PHE A 80 6.41 -6.83 3.38
N GLY A 81 6.57 -6.40 2.12
CA GLY A 81 6.01 -7.13 0.98
C GLY A 81 4.47 -7.11 0.88
N ASN A 82 3.78 -6.16 1.51
CA ASN A 82 2.31 -6.11 1.44
C ASN A 82 1.83 -5.41 0.18
N VAL A 83 0.69 -5.83 -0.37
CA VAL A 83 0.16 -5.29 -1.63
C VAL A 83 -1.34 -5.00 -1.55
N VAL A 84 -1.75 -3.80 -1.97
CA VAL A 84 -3.16 -3.46 -2.19
C VAL A 84 -3.38 -3.12 -3.67
N TYR A 85 -4.18 -3.93 -4.36
CA TYR A 85 -4.48 -3.74 -5.78
C TYR A 85 -5.75 -2.92 -6.03
N ASP A 86 -6.84 -3.22 -5.30
CA ASP A 86 -8.13 -2.59 -5.52
C ASP A 86 -8.36 -1.33 -4.68
N ASN A 87 -9.31 -0.49 -5.12
CA ASN A 87 -9.66 0.77 -4.47
C ASN A 87 -10.21 0.55 -3.06
N TYR A 88 -9.87 1.48 -2.17
CA TYR A 88 -10.28 1.46 -0.75
C TYR A 88 -9.78 0.24 0.03
N GLY A 89 -8.79 -0.49 -0.50
CA GLY A 89 -8.21 -1.64 0.17
C GLY A 89 -7.29 -1.22 1.32
N THR A 90 -7.21 -2.05 2.35
CA THR A 90 -6.43 -1.74 3.55
C THR A 90 -5.61 -2.93 4.02
N ILE A 91 -4.34 -2.71 4.34
CA ILE A 91 -3.50 -3.64 5.09
C ILE A 91 -2.93 -2.94 6.31
N GLY A 92 -3.26 -3.43 7.52
CA GLY A 92 -2.74 -2.85 8.76
C GLY A 92 -1.28 -3.18 9.04
N GLY A 93 -0.69 -4.12 8.31
CA GLY A 93 0.75 -4.39 8.28
C GLY A 93 1.06 -5.88 8.18
N GLY A 94 2.22 -6.30 8.67
CA GLY A 94 2.66 -7.69 8.63
C GLY A 94 3.57 -7.99 7.44
N TRP A 95 3.60 -9.24 7.00
CA TRP A 95 4.50 -9.72 5.97
C TRP A 95 3.71 -10.44 4.86
N GLU A 96 3.84 -9.96 3.62
CA GLU A 96 3.32 -10.61 2.40
C GLU A 96 1.79 -10.75 2.36
N ASN A 97 1.06 -9.78 2.90
CA ASN A 97 -0.40 -9.76 2.79
C ASN A 97 -0.86 -9.09 1.48
N GLU A 98 -2.01 -9.52 0.97
CA GLU A 98 -2.62 -9.04 -0.27
C GLU A 98 -4.09 -8.65 -0.06
N ALA A 99 -4.49 -7.47 -0.52
CA ALA A 99 -5.88 -7.04 -0.60
C ALA A 99 -6.23 -6.68 -2.05
N GLY A 100 -7.23 -7.36 -2.61
CA GLY A 100 -7.55 -7.34 -4.03
C GLY A 100 -6.75 -8.36 -4.82
N ASP A 101 -6.74 -8.22 -6.14
CA ASP A 101 -5.88 -9.01 -7.02
C ASP A 101 -5.33 -8.21 -8.20
N ASN A 102 -4.31 -8.77 -8.86
CA ASN A 102 -3.60 -8.10 -9.94
C ASN A 102 -4.21 -8.42 -11.31
N ASP A 103 -5.53 -8.29 -11.45
CA ASP A 103 -6.22 -8.57 -12.72
C ASP A 103 -6.30 -7.35 -13.67
N GLY A 104 -5.81 -6.20 -13.20
CA GLY A 104 -5.80 -4.92 -13.92
C GLY A 104 -7.05 -4.07 -13.69
N SER A 105 -8.07 -4.59 -13.01
CA SER A 105 -9.20 -3.83 -12.48
C SER A 105 -8.93 -3.42 -11.05
N THR A 106 -9.31 -2.20 -10.67
CA THR A 106 -9.24 -1.72 -9.27
C THR A 106 -10.62 -1.66 -8.61
N THR A 107 -11.64 -2.19 -9.27
CA THR A 107 -13.05 -1.99 -8.91
C THR A 107 -13.79 -3.28 -8.54
N ILE A 108 -13.12 -4.43 -8.60
CA ILE A 108 -13.77 -5.72 -8.36
C ILE A 108 -13.77 -6.02 -6.87
N PHE A 109 -12.59 -6.03 -6.23
CA PHE A 109 -12.46 -6.38 -4.82
C PHE A 109 -12.34 -5.15 -3.91
N THR A 110 -13.09 -4.08 -4.23
CA THR A 110 -13.08 -2.84 -3.44
C THR A 110 -13.35 -3.10 -1.96
N TYR A 111 -12.72 -2.32 -1.09
CA TYR A 111 -12.80 -2.42 0.38
C TYR A 111 -12.24 -3.72 0.98
N ALA A 112 -11.48 -4.51 0.23
CA ALA A 112 -10.76 -5.66 0.78
C ALA A 112 -9.79 -5.23 1.89
N THR A 113 -9.84 -5.92 3.03
CA THR A 113 -9.06 -5.59 4.22
C THR A 113 -8.30 -6.81 4.73
N VAL A 114 -7.00 -6.64 5.00
CA VAL A 114 -6.23 -7.53 5.86
C VAL A 114 -5.81 -6.75 7.10
N GLY A 115 -6.18 -7.23 8.29
CA GLY A 115 -5.78 -6.60 9.54
C GLY A 115 -4.26 -6.61 9.72
N VAL A 116 -3.67 -7.79 9.90
CA VAL A 116 -2.23 -8.01 10.05
C VAL A 116 -1.88 -9.46 9.67
N GLY A 117 -0.64 -9.91 9.85
CA GLY A 117 -0.27 -11.32 9.80
C GLY A 117 0.79 -11.65 8.74
N PHE A 118 0.90 -12.94 8.39
CA PHE A 118 1.83 -13.46 7.40
C PHE A 118 1.08 -14.13 6.25
N THR A 119 1.29 -13.69 5.02
CA THR A 119 0.77 -14.31 3.79
C THR A 119 -0.76 -14.44 3.69
N ASN A 120 -1.51 -13.46 4.17
CA ASN A 120 -2.98 -13.44 4.05
C ASN A 120 -3.45 -12.79 2.75
N THR A 121 -4.62 -13.18 2.24
CA THR A 121 -5.20 -12.66 1.00
C THR A 121 -6.70 -12.38 1.13
N ALA A 122 -7.11 -11.14 0.89
CA ALA A 122 -8.51 -10.73 0.82
C ALA A 122 -8.92 -10.43 -0.64
N ARG A 123 -9.70 -11.32 -1.26
CA ARG A 123 -10.17 -11.23 -2.67
C ARG A 123 -11.69 -11.34 -2.75
N GLY A 124 -12.38 -10.46 -2.04
CA GLY A 124 -13.82 -10.31 -2.10
C GLY A 124 -14.16 -8.84 -1.88
N LYS A 125 -15.20 -8.35 -2.55
CA LYS A 125 -15.71 -7.01 -2.25
C LYS A 125 -16.12 -6.97 -0.77
N TYR A 126 -15.58 -6.02 -0.02
CA TYR A 126 -15.73 -5.94 1.45
C TYR A 126 -15.16 -7.12 2.26
N ALA A 127 -14.30 -7.97 1.69
CA ALA A 127 -13.70 -9.07 2.43
C ALA A 127 -12.78 -8.57 3.55
N VAL A 128 -12.82 -9.22 4.72
CA VAL A 128 -11.98 -8.85 5.88
C VAL A 128 -11.28 -10.08 6.43
N VAL A 129 -9.96 -10.18 6.23
CA VAL A 129 -9.09 -11.14 6.93
C VAL A 129 -8.56 -10.45 8.18
N GLY A 130 -8.94 -10.91 9.38
CA GLY A 130 -8.49 -10.30 10.63
C GLY A 130 -6.97 -10.40 10.82
N GLY A 131 -6.40 -11.55 10.45
CA GLY A 131 -4.97 -11.81 10.38
C GLY A 131 -4.66 -13.30 10.59
N GLY A 132 -3.41 -13.61 10.96
CA GLY A 132 -2.92 -14.97 11.13
C GLY A 132 -1.86 -15.34 10.08
N ASP A 133 -1.63 -16.64 9.90
CA ASP A 133 -0.78 -17.20 8.85
C ASP A 133 -1.65 -17.81 7.74
N ARG A 134 -1.46 -17.40 6.48
CA ARG A 134 -2.12 -17.94 5.26
C ARG A 134 -3.65 -17.91 5.24
N GLY A 135 -4.29 -16.92 5.85
CA GLY A 135 -5.74 -16.70 5.73
C GLY A 135 -6.12 -16.20 4.34
N CYS A 136 -7.06 -16.86 3.65
CA CYS A 136 -7.56 -16.41 2.35
C CYS A 136 -9.09 -16.32 2.35
N LEU A 137 -9.65 -15.17 1.96
CA LEU A 137 -11.09 -14.95 1.79
C LEU A 137 -11.41 -14.56 0.34
N ARG A 138 -12.45 -15.19 -0.25
CA ARG A 138 -12.78 -15.08 -1.69
C ARG A 138 -14.27 -14.85 -2.02
N SER A 139 -15.17 -14.60 -1.05
CA SER A 139 -16.62 -14.50 -1.32
C SER A 139 -17.18 -13.08 -1.08
N GLU A 140 -18.22 -12.72 -1.84
CA GLU A 140 -18.84 -11.38 -1.80
C GLU A 140 -19.89 -11.21 -0.70
N TRP A 141 -20.51 -12.28 -0.17
CA TRP A 141 -21.51 -12.13 0.88
C TRP A 141 -21.60 -13.39 1.74
N LYS A 142 -21.55 -13.15 3.05
CA LYS A 142 -21.79 -14.05 4.18
C LYS A 142 -20.67 -15.03 4.51
N ASP A 143 -20.27 -14.88 5.77
CA ASP A 143 -19.60 -15.85 6.62
C ASP A 143 -18.06 -15.79 6.66
N TYR A 144 -17.60 -15.63 7.90
CA TYR A 144 -16.24 -15.79 8.44
C TYR A 144 -15.28 -14.60 8.36
N ILE A 145 -15.21 -13.90 9.49
CA ILE A 145 -13.91 -13.51 10.03
C ILE A 145 -13.12 -14.83 10.18
N HIS A 146 -12.23 -15.11 9.24
CA HIS A 146 -11.30 -16.23 9.36
C HIS A 146 -10.21 -15.79 10.36
N TRP A 147 -10.22 -16.40 11.55
CA TRP A 147 -9.08 -16.38 12.47
C TRP A 147 -8.29 -17.67 12.23
N THR A 148 -7.09 -17.58 11.67
CA THR A 148 -6.09 -18.65 11.83
C THR A 148 -5.20 -18.23 13.01
N PHE A 149 -5.23 -19.04 14.08
CA PHE A 149 -4.34 -18.90 15.24
C PHE A 149 -2.98 -19.51 14.95
#